data_AF-A0A9W6T406-F1
#
_entry.id   AF-A0A9W6T406-F1
#
_cell.length_a   1.000
_cell.length_b   1.000
_cell.length_c   1.000
_cell.angle_alpha   90.00
_cell.angle_beta   90.00
_cell.angle_gamma   90.00
#
_symmetry.space_group_name_H-M   'P 1'
#
loop_
_entity.id
_entity.type
_entity.pdbx_description
1 polymer ?
#
loop_
_entity_poly.entity_id
_entity_poly.type
_entity_poly.pdbx_seq_one_letter_code
_entity_poly.pdbx_strand_id
1 'polypeptide(L)'
;MGAKRAVPGRSAPYDQLLAAYQRKNQAKIGAAAAAAQQAQDDLMHGSAVPLDDEEETHQVLEAVTKSSPWPLERKVLMPSKMRNSFLRMREMFAGAILPRMPVNPLGPVQGRAAMLNIDKATDYVLPIRSQHQQQRVLQQQQMVKQQQQQQQQQQQQQQAQQAQAQNQASQASSPPCY
;
A
#
# COMPACT_ATOMS: atom_id res chain seq x y z
N MET A 1 50.07 -22.61 16.27
CA MET A 1 49.35 -22.87 15.01
C MET A 1 49.90 -24.16 14.36
N GLY A 2 49.56 -25.37 14.81
CA GLY A 2 50.19 -26.58 14.22
C GLY A 2 49.49 -27.91 14.47
N ALA A 3 49.07 -28.20 15.71
CA ALA A 3 48.57 -29.55 16.04
C ALA A 3 47.13 -29.86 15.57
N LYS A 4 46.24 -28.86 15.43
CA LYS A 4 44.87 -29.08 14.91
C LYS A 4 44.83 -29.32 13.38
N ARG A 5 45.97 -29.06 12.71
CA ARG A 5 46.14 -29.15 11.25
C ARG A 5 46.62 -30.51 10.77
N ALA A 6 46.88 -31.49 11.64
CA ALA A 6 47.11 -32.88 11.24
C ALA A 6 46.33 -33.85 12.14
N VAL A 7 45.14 -34.25 11.70
CA VAL A 7 44.44 -35.44 12.21
C VAL A 7 44.90 -36.61 11.33
N PRO A 8 45.44 -37.70 11.89
CA PRO A 8 45.87 -38.85 11.09
C PRO A 8 44.67 -39.50 10.39
N GLY A 9 44.81 -39.82 9.09
CA GLY A 9 43.77 -40.50 8.30
C GLY A 9 43.01 -39.66 7.26
N ARG A 10 43.38 -38.37 7.06
CA ARG A 10 42.81 -37.52 5.99
C ARG A 10 43.76 -37.37 4.81
N SER A 11 43.20 -37.30 3.60
CA SER A 11 43.96 -37.20 2.34
C SER A 11 44.62 -35.84 2.09
N ALA A 12 44.19 -34.78 2.77
CA ALA A 12 44.68 -33.41 2.62
C ALA A 12 44.51 -32.60 3.92
N PRO A 13 45.25 -31.49 4.11
CA PRO A 13 45.08 -30.61 5.27
C PRO A 13 43.66 -30.00 5.33
N TYR A 14 43.19 -29.72 6.55
CA TYR A 14 41.83 -29.25 6.84
C TYR A 14 41.39 -28.05 5.98
N ASP A 15 42.25 -27.03 5.86
CA ASP A 15 41.92 -25.81 5.11
C ASP A 15 41.65 -26.08 3.62
N GLN A 16 42.37 -27.03 3.02
CA GLN A 16 42.18 -27.40 1.63
C GLN A 16 40.86 -28.15 1.42
N LEU A 17 40.50 -29.04 2.35
CA LEU A 17 39.21 -29.74 2.33
C LEU A 17 38.04 -28.78 2.56
N LEU A 18 38.18 -27.82 3.48
CA LEU A 18 37.17 -26.80 3.74
C LEU A 18 36.94 -25.93 2.50
N ALA A 19 38.02 -25.46 1.86
CA ALA A 19 37.93 -24.68 0.62
C ALA A 19 37.29 -25.48 -0.52
N ALA A 20 37.63 -26.76 -0.68
CA ALA A 20 37.03 -27.64 -1.69
C ALA A 20 35.52 -27.86 -1.43
N TYR A 21 35.14 -28.08 -0.16
CA TYR A 21 33.74 -28.22 0.24
C TYR A 21 32.94 -26.94 -0.02
N GLN A 22 33.48 -25.78 0.34
CA GLN A 22 32.85 -24.48 0.08
C GLN A 22 32.64 -24.24 -1.42
N ARG A 23 33.66 -24.52 -2.26
CA ARG A 23 33.52 -24.42 -3.72
C ARG A 23 32.47 -25.36 -4.28
N LYS A 24 32.44 -26.63 -3.82
CA LYS A 24 31.46 -27.62 -4.28
C LYS A 24 30.03 -27.21 -3.90
N ASN A 25 29.84 -26.67 -2.70
CA ASN A 25 28.53 -26.18 -2.26
C ASN A 25 28.11 -24.92 -3.01
N GLN A 26 29.01 -23.97 -3.23
CA GLN A 26 28.73 -22.79 -4.05
C GLN A 26 28.33 -23.17 -5.48
N ALA A 27 29.04 -24.11 -6.10
CA ALA A 27 28.71 -24.62 -7.43
C ALA A 27 27.34 -25.33 -7.45
N LYS A 28 27.03 -26.12 -6.42
CA LYS A 28 25.72 -26.79 -6.29
C LYS A 28 24.56 -25.79 -6.15
N ILE A 29 24.75 -24.74 -5.34
CA ILE A 29 23.76 -23.68 -5.16
C ILE A 29 23.60 -22.88 -6.47
N GLY A 30 24.71 -22.56 -7.16
CA GLY A 30 24.67 -21.88 -8.46
C GLY A 30 23.97 -22.69 -9.55
N ALA A 31 24.23 -24.00 -9.63
CA ALA A 31 23.57 -24.89 -10.58
C ALA A 31 22.06 -25.03 -10.28
N ALA A 32 21.68 -25.15 -9.01
CA ALA A 32 20.27 -25.20 -8.63
C ALA A 32 19.54 -23.88 -8.93
N ALA A 33 20.20 -22.74 -8.70
CA ALA A 33 19.65 -21.43 -9.04
C ALA A 33 19.50 -21.25 -10.56
N ALA A 34 20.48 -21.68 -11.35
CA ALA A 34 20.40 -21.63 -12.81
C ALA A 34 19.27 -22.53 -13.36
N ALA A 35 19.12 -23.75 -12.84
CA ALA A 35 18.04 -24.64 -13.23
C ALA A 35 16.65 -24.07 -12.86
N ALA A 36 16.53 -23.40 -11.71
CA ALA A 36 15.29 -22.73 -11.30
C ALA A 36 14.95 -21.53 -12.20
N GLN A 37 15.97 -20.77 -12.64
CA GLN A 37 15.79 -19.67 -13.59
C GLN A 37 15.36 -20.19 -14.97
N GLN A 38 16.00 -21.25 -15.46
CA GLN A 38 15.60 -21.88 -16.73
C GLN A 38 14.16 -22.39 -16.70
N ALA A 39 13.73 -23.01 -15.59
CA ALA A 39 12.33 -23.43 -15.45
C ALA A 39 11.35 -22.24 -15.44
N GLN A 40 11.74 -21.10 -14.86
CA GLN A 40 10.92 -19.88 -14.91
C GLN A 40 10.85 -19.29 -16.32
N ASP A 41 11.97 -19.27 -17.04
CA ASP A 41 12.04 -18.78 -18.42
C ASP A 41 11.20 -19.66 -19.36
N ASP A 42 11.23 -20.99 -19.23
CA ASP A 42 10.40 -21.92 -20.01
C ASP A 42 8.89 -21.70 -19.74
N LEU A 43 8.51 -21.38 -18.50
CA LEU A 43 7.12 -21.04 -18.15
C LEU A 43 6.70 -19.66 -18.71
N MET A 44 7.63 -18.71 -18.82
CA MET A 44 7.36 -17.36 -19.32
C MET A 44 7.35 -17.28 -20.85
N HIS A 45 8.20 -18.06 -21.53
CA HIS A 45 8.42 -17.98 -22.97
C HIS A 45 7.72 -19.09 -23.76
N GLY A 46 7.00 -19.99 -23.08
CA GLY A 46 6.37 -21.16 -23.69
C GLY A 46 7.41 -22.26 -23.91
N SER A 47 7.02 -23.50 -23.60
CA SER A 47 7.89 -24.66 -23.83
C SER A 47 8.31 -24.71 -25.29
N ALA A 48 9.59 -24.93 -25.59
CA ALA A 48 10.13 -25.13 -26.95
C ALA A 48 9.64 -26.43 -27.63
N VAL A 49 8.51 -26.98 -27.16
CA VAL A 49 7.81 -28.11 -27.77
C VAL A 49 7.10 -27.58 -29.03
N PRO A 50 7.29 -28.21 -30.20
CA PRO A 50 6.53 -27.87 -31.39
C PRO A 50 5.03 -27.98 -31.09
N LEU A 51 4.29 -26.88 -31.25
CA LEU A 51 2.85 -26.87 -31.13
C LEU A 51 2.21 -27.58 -32.32
N ASP A 52 1.05 -28.20 -32.10
CA ASP A 52 0.21 -28.73 -33.16
C ASP A 52 -0.45 -27.58 -33.94
N ASP A 53 -0.67 -27.76 -35.25
CA ASP A 53 -1.21 -26.72 -36.12
C ASP A 53 -2.62 -26.29 -35.65
N GLU A 54 -3.44 -27.23 -35.18
CA GLU A 54 -4.79 -26.95 -34.65
C GLU A 54 -4.72 -26.16 -33.33
N GLU A 55 -3.77 -26.47 -32.47
CA GLU A 55 -3.56 -25.75 -31.21
C GLU A 55 -3.07 -24.31 -31.48
N GLU A 56 -2.13 -24.14 -32.40
CA GLU A 56 -1.66 -22.82 -32.83
C GLU A 56 -2.82 -21.97 -33.37
N THR A 57 -3.66 -22.53 -34.26
CA THR A 57 -4.78 -21.78 -34.83
C THR A 57 -5.79 -21.34 -33.78
N HIS A 58 -6.11 -22.21 -32.82
CA HIS A 58 -7.01 -21.88 -31.72
C HIS A 58 -6.44 -20.74 -30.86
N GLN A 59 -5.15 -20.81 -30.51
CA GLN A 59 -4.48 -19.77 -29.72
C GLN A 59 -4.45 -18.42 -30.46
N VAL A 60 -4.18 -18.43 -31.76
CA VAL A 60 -4.18 -17.21 -32.59
C VAL A 60 -5.57 -16.60 -32.64
N LEU A 61 -6.62 -17.38 -32.90
CA LEU A 61 -8.00 -16.89 -32.94
C LEU A 61 -8.47 -16.40 -31.57
N GLU A 62 -8.10 -17.09 -30.50
CA GLU A 62 -8.38 -16.66 -29.13
C GLU A 62 -7.68 -15.33 -28.80
N ALA A 63 -6.44 -15.13 -29.24
CA ALA A 63 -5.72 -13.87 -29.04
C ALA A 63 -6.36 -12.71 -29.84
N VAL A 64 -6.71 -12.95 -31.10
CA VAL A 64 -7.36 -11.94 -31.95
C VAL A 64 -8.73 -11.55 -31.38
N THR A 65 -9.52 -12.52 -30.93
CA THR A 65 -10.86 -12.26 -30.36
C THR A 65 -10.82 -11.48 -29.04
N LYS A 66 -9.74 -11.61 -28.26
CA LYS A 66 -9.53 -10.84 -27.01
C LYS A 66 -8.95 -9.45 -27.25
N SER A 67 -8.50 -9.13 -28.46
CA SER A 67 -7.92 -7.82 -28.76
C SER A 67 -9.00 -6.72 -28.69
N SER A 68 -8.85 -5.79 -27.72
CA SER A 68 -9.76 -4.65 -27.56
C SER A 68 -8.96 -3.33 -27.55
N PRO A 69 -8.72 -2.73 -28.74
CA PRO A 69 -7.97 -1.49 -28.82
C PRO A 69 -8.79 -0.33 -28.26
N TRP A 70 -8.17 0.49 -27.40
CA TRP A 70 -8.72 1.76 -26.94
C TRP A 70 -8.07 2.92 -27.70
N PRO A 71 -8.85 3.93 -28.14
CA PRO A 71 -8.27 5.10 -28.77
C PRO A 71 -7.47 5.89 -27.74
N LEU A 72 -6.33 6.43 -28.16
CA LEU A 72 -5.51 7.30 -27.31
C LEU A 72 -6.30 8.57 -26.99
N GLU A 73 -6.63 9.36 -27.99
CA GLU A 73 -7.30 10.66 -27.80
C GLU A 73 -8.72 10.65 -28.36
N ARG A 74 -9.65 11.29 -27.63
CA ARG A 74 -11.05 11.46 -28.06
C ARG A 74 -11.46 12.93 -27.98
N LYS A 75 -11.78 13.54 -29.12
CA LYS A 75 -12.30 14.91 -29.16
C LYS A 75 -13.76 14.97 -28.71
N VAL A 76 -14.01 15.56 -27.55
CA VAL A 76 -15.38 15.81 -27.05
C VAL A 76 -15.95 17.08 -27.69
N LEU A 77 -17.06 16.93 -28.41
CA LEU A 77 -17.76 18.05 -29.05
C LEU A 77 -18.59 18.81 -28.01
N MET A 78 -18.05 19.93 -27.50
CA MET A 78 -18.74 20.79 -26.54
C MET A 78 -18.76 22.25 -27.02
N PRO A 79 -19.93 22.83 -27.35
CA PRO A 79 -20.01 24.21 -27.78
C PRO A 79 -19.72 25.19 -26.63
N SER A 80 -18.97 26.26 -26.92
CA SER A 80 -18.54 27.25 -25.92
C SER A 80 -19.71 27.95 -25.24
N LYS A 81 -20.81 28.22 -25.97
CA LYS A 81 -22.02 28.86 -25.40
C LYS A 81 -22.60 28.02 -24.27
N MET A 82 -22.74 26.70 -24.46
CA MET A 82 -23.26 25.79 -23.46
C MET A 82 -22.33 25.70 -22.25
N ARG A 83 -21.01 25.55 -22.50
CA ARG A 83 -19.99 25.52 -21.44
C ARG A 83 -20.05 26.77 -20.58
N ASN A 84 -20.05 27.95 -21.20
CA ASN A 84 -20.02 29.23 -20.48
C ASN A 84 -21.33 29.49 -19.73
N SER A 85 -22.48 29.20 -20.34
CA SER A 85 -23.78 29.33 -19.68
C SER A 85 -23.90 28.41 -18.46
N PHE A 86 -23.44 27.17 -18.59
CA PHE A 86 -23.41 26.21 -17.49
C PHE A 86 -22.52 26.69 -16.35
N LEU A 87 -21.26 27.08 -16.65
CA LEU A 87 -20.31 27.53 -15.63
C LEU A 87 -20.83 28.78 -14.89
N ARG A 88 -21.45 29.72 -15.62
CA ARG A 88 -21.99 30.95 -15.03
C ARG A 88 -23.14 30.68 -14.06
N MET A 89 -24.13 29.88 -14.47
CA MET A 89 -25.24 29.51 -13.58
C MET A 89 -24.74 28.67 -12.39
N ARG A 90 -23.83 27.74 -12.63
CA ARG A 90 -23.26 26.89 -11.57
C ARG A 90 -22.58 27.71 -10.48
N GLU A 91 -21.72 28.66 -10.83
CA GLU A 91 -21.08 29.52 -9.82
C GLU A 91 -22.06 30.48 -9.14
N MET A 92 -23.10 30.95 -9.85
CA MET A 92 -24.17 31.76 -9.24
C MET A 92 -24.89 30.98 -8.12
N PHE A 93 -25.33 29.75 -8.40
CA PHE A 93 -26.02 28.92 -7.41
C PHE A 93 -25.10 28.40 -6.31
N ALA A 94 -23.87 27.99 -6.66
CA ALA A 94 -22.87 27.59 -5.65
C ALA A 94 -22.58 28.74 -4.69
N GLY A 95 -22.47 29.96 -5.22
CA GLY A 95 -22.29 31.21 -4.49
C GLY A 95 -23.40 31.56 -3.49
N ALA A 96 -24.63 31.16 -3.80
CA ALA A 96 -25.84 31.54 -3.05
C ALA A 96 -26.29 30.47 -2.06
N ILE A 97 -26.16 29.18 -2.41
CA ILE A 97 -26.72 28.07 -1.63
C ILE A 97 -25.67 27.43 -0.71
N LEU A 98 -24.43 27.31 -1.18
CA LEU A 98 -23.40 26.58 -0.41
C LEU A 98 -22.72 27.49 0.61
N PRO A 99 -22.37 26.95 1.80
CA PRO A 99 -21.60 27.71 2.77
C PRO A 99 -20.23 28.06 2.19
N ARG A 100 -19.82 29.31 2.34
CA ARG A 100 -18.49 29.74 1.90
C ARG A 100 -17.43 29.05 2.74
N MET A 101 -16.52 28.34 2.08
CA MET A 101 -15.37 27.78 2.79
C MET A 101 -14.47 28.92 3.27
N PRO A 102 -14.02 28.88 4.55
CA PRO A 102 -13.16 29.92 5.11
C PRO A 102 -11.81 30.00 4.41
N VAL A 103 -11.33 28.88 3.87
CA VAL A 103 -10.10 28.81 3.07
C VAL A 103 -10.38 28.01 1.81
N ASN A 104 -10.43 28.68 0.66
CA ASN A 104 -10.59 28.03 -0.64
C ASN A 104 -9.26 28.07 -1.42
N PRO A 105 -8.58 26.93 -1.63
CA PRO A 105 -7.33 26.89 -2.38
C PRO A 105 -7.49 27.26 -3.86
N LEU A 106 -8.71 27.23 -4.39
CA LEU A 106 -9.04 27.58 -5.78
C LEU A 106 -9.60 29.01 -5.93
N GLY A 107 -9.48 29.85 -4.90
CA GLY A 107 -9.91 31.24 -4.92
C GLY A 107 -11.44 31.41 -4.99
N PRO A 108 -12.00 32.11 -6.00
CA PRO A 108 -13.43 32.40 -6.06
C PRO A 108 -14.28 31.22 -6.54
N VAL A 109 -13.68 30.13 -7.03
CA VAL A 109 -14.41 28.98 -7.60
C VAL A 109 -15.01 28.13 -6.48
N GLN A 110 -16.33 28.19 -6.33
CA GLN A 110 -17.06 27.48 -5.29
C GLN A 110 -17.64 26.15 -5.79
N GLY A 111 -17.92 26.07 -7.09
CA GLY A 111 -18.36 24.84 -7.73
C GLY A 111 -17.31 23.72 -7.68
N ARG A 112 -17.73 22.52 -8.12
CA ARG A 112 -16.81 21.39 -8.34
C ARG A 112 -15.84 21.72 -9.47
N ALA A 113 -14.56 21.53 -9.21
CA ALA A 113 -13.48 21.74 -10.16
C ALA A 113 -12.56 20.51 -10.19
N ALA A 114 -12.06 20.19 -11.39
CA ALA A 114 -11.05 19.17 -11.58
C ALA A 114 -9.68 19.73 -11.17
N MET A 115 -8.84 18.87 -10.60
CA MET A 115 -7.46 19.17 -10.25
C MET A 115 -6.56 18.59 -11.34
N LEU A 116 -5.79 19.45 -11.98
CA LEU A 116 -4.82 19.08 -13.01
C LEU A 116 -3.40 19.25 -12.44
N ASN A 117 -2.58 18.20 -12.54
CA ASN A 117 -1.16 18.31 -12.24
C ASN A 117 -0.42 18.69 -13.51
N ILE A 118 0.50 19.65 -13.42
CA ILE A 118 1.27 20.15 -14.56
C ILE A 118 2.11 19.02 -15.18
N ASP A 119 2.70 18.17 -14.33
CA ASP A 119 3.52 17.03 -14.75
C ASP A 119 2.71 15.87 -15.34
N LYS A 120 1.38 15.86 -15.15
CA LYS A 120 0.47 14.79 -15.59
C LYS A 120 -0.72 15.35 -16.36
N ALA A 121 -0.44 16.28 -17.27
CA ALA A 121 -1.48 16.95 -18.04
C ALA A 121 -2.14 16.05 -19.10
N THR A 122 -1.51 14.93 -19.45
CA THR A 122 -1.99 13.96 -20.46
C THR A 122 -2.89 12.87 -19.88
N ASP A 123 -3.14 12.87 -18.57
CA ASP A 123 -4.01 11.87 -17.95
C ASP A 123 -5.47 12.11 -18.34
N TYR A 124 -6.16 11.06 -18.79
CA TYR A 124 -7.57 11.15 -19.21
C TYR A 124 -8.56 11.30 -18.05
N VAL A 125 -8.13 11.00 -16.82
CA VAL A 125 -8.97 11.04 -15.62
C VAL A 125 -8.35 11.98 -14.61
N LEU A 126 -9.10 13.03 -14.27
CA LEU A 126 -8.66 14.03 -13.31
C LEU A 126 -9.47 13.92 -12.01
N PRO A 127 -8.81 13.96 -10.84
CA PRO A 127 -9.51 13.98 -9.57
C PRO A 127 -10.32 15.28 -9.42
N ILE A 128 -11.49 15.18 -8.78
CA ILE A 128 -12.40 16.31 -8.54
C ILE A 128 -12.37 16.70 -7.07
N ARG A 129 -12.33 18.01 -6.79
CA ARG A 129 -12.46 18.53 -5.42
C ARG A 129 -13.84 18.24 -4.84
N SER A 130 -13.89 17.50 -3.73
CA SER A 130 -15.13 17.25 -2.95
C SER A 130 -15.21 18.18 -1.75
N GLN A 131 -16.33 18.90 -1.59
CA GLN A 131 -16.57 19.77 -0.42
C GLN A 131 -16.97 18.97 0.84
N HIS A 132 -17.67 17.84 0.67
CA HIS A 132 -18.32 17.14 1.78
C HIS A 132 -17.40 16.18 2.56
N GLN A 133 -16.23 15.85 2.02
CA GLN A 133 -15.36 14.87 2.68
C GLN A 133 -14.70 15.45 3.94
N GLN A 134 -14.32 16.73 3.94
CA GLN A 134 -13.70 17.36 5.12
C GLN A 134 -14.64 17.36 6.34
N GLN A 135 -15.93 17.66 6.17
CA GLN A 135 -16.88 17.62 7.28
C GLN A 135 -17.02 16.22 7.88
N ARG A 136 -17.05 15.16 7.06
CA ARG A 136 -17.09 13.78 7.56
C ARG A 136 -15.81 13.38 8.31
N VAL A 137 -14.64 13.74 7.79
CA VAL A 137 -13.36 13.44 8.44
C VAL A 137 -13.23 14.18 9.77
N LEU A 138 -13.66 15.46 9.83
CA LEU A 138 -13.69 16.24 11.07
C LEU A 138 -14.61 15.62 12.12
N GLN A 139 -15.82 15.20 11.73
CA GLN A 139 -16.75 14.54 12.64
C GLN A 139 -16.22 13.19 13.16
N GLN A 140 -15.55 12.41 12.30
CA GLN A 140 -14.93 11.16 12.69
C GLN A 140 -13.75 11.37 13.66
N GLN A 141 -12.90 12.39 13.42
CA GLN A 141 -11.82 12.75 14.34
C GLN A 141 -12.34 13.19 15.72
N GLN A 142 -13.44 13.94 15.75
CA GLN A 142 -14.07 14.36 17.01
C GLN A 142 -14.57 13.15 17.81
N MET A 143 -15.23 12.19 17.17
CA MET A 143 -15.66 10.96 17.84
C MET A 143 -14.49 10.14 18.38
N VAL A 144 -13.42 9.97 17.59
CA VAL A 144 -12.23 9.21 18.03
C VAL A 144 -11.56 9.90 19.23
N LYS A 145 -11.44 11.23 19.22
CA LYS A 145 -10.92 11.99 20.37
C LYS A 145 -11.78 11.81 21.62
N GLN A 146 -13.10 11.84 21.48
CA GLN A 146 -14.02 11.66 22.60
C GLN A 146 -13.92 10.24 23.18
N GLN A 147 -13.77 9.23 22.33
CA GLN A 147 -13.60 7.84 22.74
C GLN A 147 -12.27 7.62 23.46
N GLN A 148 -11.17 8.25 23.01
CA GLN A 148 -9.88 8.22 23.71
C GLN A 148 -9.95 8.87 25.09
N GLN A 149 -10.64 10.00 25.24
CA GLN A 149 -10.80 10.65 26.54
C GLN A 149 -11.59 9.79 27.54
N GLN A 150 -12.64 9.10 27.09
CA GLN A 150 -13.40 8.18 27.95
C GLN A 150 -12.54 6.99 28.41
N GLN A 151 -11.71 6.43 27.53
CA GLN A 151 -10.79 5.34 27.91
C GLN A 151 -9.74 5.81 28.93
N GLN A 152 -9.18 7.02 28.76
CA GLN A 152 -8.24 7.58 29.74
C GLN A 152 -8.87 7.83 31.10
N GLN A 153 -10.12 8.33 31.16
CA GLN A 153 -10.83 8.50 32.43
C GLN A 153 -11.11 7.17 33.14
N GLN A 154 -11.51 6.13 32.39
CA GLN A 154 -11.71 4.80 32.98
C GLN A 154 -10.41 4.20 33.53
N GLN A 155 -9.28 4.36 32.82
CA GLN A 155 -7.98 3.91 33.33
C GLN A 155 -7.54 4.66 34.59
N GLN A 156 -7.74 5.98 34.65
CA GLN A 156 -7.43 6.75 35.86
C GLN A 156 -8.30 6.35 37.06
N GLN A 157 -9.59 6.09 36.84
CA GLN A 157 -10.47 5.62 37.93
C GLN A 157 -10.07 4.22 38.44
N GLN A 158 -9.69 3.30 37.54
CA GLN A 158 -9.22 1.97 37.95
C GLN A 158 -7.89 2.05 38.73
N GLN A 159 -6.94 2.88 38.31
CA GLN A 159 -5.69 3.08 39.04
C GLN A 159 -5.93 3.73 40.42
N ALA A 160 -6.83 4.71 40.51
CA ALA A 160 -7.17 5.35 41.78
C ALA A 160 -7.83 4.36 42.77
N GLN A 161 -8.73 3.48 42.29
CA GLN A 161 -9.35 2.44 43.13
C GLN A 161 -8.33 1.41 43.62
N GLN A 162 -7.38 0.99 42.76
CA GLN A 162 -6.31 0.08 43.17
C GLN A 162 -5.37 0.71 44.22
N ALA A 163 -5.03 2.00 44.07
CA ALA A 163 -4.22 2.71 45.05
C ALA A 163 -4.92 2.86 46.42
N GLN A 164 -6.24 3.12 46.42
CA GLN A 164 -7.02 3.18 47.67
C GLN A 164 -7.13 1.81 48.35
N ALA A 165 -7.30 0.73 47.58
CA ALA A 165 -7.33 -0.64 48.11
C ALA A 165 -6.00 -1.07 48.75
N GLN A 166 -4.86 -0.66 48.19
CA GLN A 166 -3.54 -0.93 48.78
C GLN A 166 -3.32 -0.13 50.09
N ASN A 167 -3.83 1.09 50.20
CA ASN A 167 -3.69 1.89 51.43
C ASN A 167 -4.56 1.35 52.58
N GLN A 168 -5.76 0.82 52.30
CA GLN A 168 -6.60 0.20 53.34
C GLN A 168 -6.04 -1.14 53.83
N ALA A 169 -5.42 -1.93 52.96
CA ALA A 169 -4.73 -3.17 53.37
C ALA A 169 -3.52 -2.89 54.27
N SER A 170 -2.88 -1.72 54.14
CA SER A 170 -1.71 -1.32 54.93
C SER A 170 -2.06 -0.75 56.32
N GLN A 171 -3.29 -0.25 56.53
CA GLN A 171 -3.76 0.21 57.85
C GLN A 171 -4.33 -0.92 58.72
N ALA A 172 -4.76 -2.04 58.12
CA ALA A 172 -5.30 -3.20 58.83
C ALA A 172 -4.24 -4.10 59.50
N SER A 173 -2.94 -3.80 59.34
CA SER A 173 -1.84 -4.60 59.91
C SER A 173 -1.18 -3.98 61.15
N SER A 174 -1.88 -3.10 61.88
CA SER A 174 -1.41 -2.62 63.20
C SER A 174 -2.05 -3.46 64.31
N PRO A 175 -1.31 -4.37 64.97
CA PRO A 175 -1.88 -5.17 66.05
C PRO A 175 -2.12 -4.31 67.30
N PRO A 176 -3.23 -4.49 68.04
CA PRO A 176 -3.42 -3.84 69.33
C PRO A 176 -2.49 -4.48 70.38
N CYS A 177 -1.63 -3.66 71.00
CA CYS A 177 -0.86 -4.05 72.18
C CYS A 177 -1.80 -4.14 73.40
N TYR A 178 -1.72 -5.25 74.12
CA TYR A 178 -2.20 -5.42 75.50
C TYR A 178 -1.27 -4.72 76.49
#